data_AF-A0A285XRM2-F1
#
_entry.id   AF-A0A285XRM2-F1
#
_cell.length_a   1.000
_cell.length_b   1.000
_cell.length_c   1.000
_cell.angle_alpha   90.00
_cell.angle_beta   90.00
_cell.angle_gamma   90.00
#
_symmetry.space_group_name_H-M   'P 1'
#
loop_
_entity.id
_entity.type
_entity.pdbx_description
1 polymer ?
#
loop_
_entity_poly.entity_id
_entity_poly.type
_entity_poly.pdbx_seq_one_letter_code
_entity_poly.pdbx_strand_id
1 'polypeptide(L)'
;MQWVRLSGEEPPQGIEFEDGWTVGPPEEGQLDSAILAALTEHLGRATTTPDDLVAAVWNGWGDLNGGSASGSFVVGEPSEEQLRQLQEHAERRRLREAAVADALGGPTFEWPGREFHLMSASLALFAEPDWLDTASVDVWPAAGHTPQMLWSEDHSWVLATEIDWDFTIVAGSHGLIDGVLEDPRFEAFAIADSDDLTWSGDAVNSGGQA
;
A
#
# COMPACT_ATOMS: atom_id res chain seq x y z
N MET A 1 0.57 -17.11 2.18
CA MET A 1 1.17 -17.93 1.10
C MET A 1 2.52 -18.47 1.57
N GLN A 2 2.66 -19.79 1.75
CA GLN A 2 3.89 -20.39 2.30
C GLN A 2 4.84 -20.93 1.21
N TRP A 3 5.29 -20.06 0.30
CA TRP A 3 6.19 -20.42 -0.81
C TRP A 3 7.45 -21.14 -0.31
N VAL A 4 8.21 -20.51 0.60
CA VAL A 4 9.49 -21.04 1.10
C VAL A 4 9.33 -22.40 1.78
N ARG A 5 8.21 -22.63 2.48
CA ARG A 5 7.93 -23.91 3.12
C ARG A 5 7.60 -25.01 2.10
N LEU A 6 6.94 -24.66 1.00
CA LEU A 6 6.50 -25.60 -0.04
C LEU A 6 7.61 -25.89 -1.06
N SER A 7 8.39 -24.87 -1.44
CA SER A 7 9.44 -24.97 -2.48
C SER A 7 10.82 -25.28 -1.90
N GLY A 8 11.09 -24.89 -0.65
CA GLY A 8 12.45 -24.91 -0.08
C GLY A 8 13.37 -23.84 -0.66
N GLU A 9 12.83 -22.92 -1.46
CA GLU A 9 13.56 -21.85 -2.13
C GLU A 9 12.99 -20.48 -1.73
N GLU A 10 13.84 -19.44 -1.74
CA GLU A 10 13.34 -18.07 -1.61
C GLU A 10 12.41 -17.74 -2.79
N PRO A 11 11.35 -16.93 -2.59
CA PRO A 11 10.49 -16.51 -3.68
C PRO A 11 11.33 -15.75 -4.71
N PRO A 12 11.23 -16.07 -6.01
CA PRO A 12 11.87 -15.26 -7.03
C PRO A 12 11.31 -13.83 -6.94
N GLN A 13 12.18 -12.82 -6.92
CA GLN A 13 11.76 -11.40 -6.85
C GLN A 13 10.97 -10.94 -8.09
N GLY A 14 10.97 -11.76 -9.14
CA GLY A 14 10.23 -11.55 -10.38
C GLY A 14 10.65 -12.58 -11.42
N ILE A 15 9.71 -12.97 -12.29
CA ILE A 15 9.97 -13.75 -13.49
C ILE A 15 9.62 -12.85 -14.66
N GLU A 16 10.62 -12.52 -15.48
CA GLU A 16 10.43 -11.86 -16.77
C GLU A 16 10.29 -12.93 -17.86
N PHE A 17 9.19 -12.88 -18.60
CA PHE A 17 8.90 -13.76 -19.72
C PHE A 17 9.48 -13.18 -21.02
N GLU A 18 9.69 -14.03 -22.04
CA GLU A 18 10.30 -13.63 -23.32
C GLU A 18 9.53 -12.51 -24.06
N ASP A 19 8.26 -12.29 -23.72
CA ASP A 19 7.39 -11.25 -24.27
C ASP A 19 7.43 -9.93 -23.48
N GLY A 20 8.26 -9.84 -22.44
CA GLY A 20 8.42 -8.69 -21.56
C GLY A 20 7.39 -8.61 -20.43
N TRP A 21 6.53 -9.61 -20.26
CA TRP A 21 5.70 -9.71 -19.06
C TRP A 21 6.57 -9.98 -17.85
N THR A 22 6.28 -9.33 -16.72
CA THR A 22 6.92 -9.60 -15.44
C THR A 22 5.87 -10.07 -14.44
N VAL A 23 6.18 -11.13 -13.69
CA VAL A 23 5.36 -11.62 -12.58
C VAL A 23 6.25 -11.70 -11.36
N GLY A 24 5.97 -10.86 -10.35
CA GLY A 24 6.62 -10.90 -9.04
C GLY A 24 5.62 -11.27 -7.95
N PRO A 25 6.11 -11.59 -6.73
CA PRO A 25 5.24 -11.59 -5.56
C PRO A 25 4.62 -10.19 -5.38
N PRO A 26 3.41 -10.08 -4.79
CA PRO A 26 2.86 -8.78 -4.43
C PRO A 26 3.86 -8.03 -3.52
N GLU A 27 3.91 -6.72 -3.63
CA GLU A 27 4.74 -5.92 -2.72
C GLU A 27 4.20 -6.07 -1.30
N GLU A 28 5.05 -6.58 -0.40
CA GLU A 28 4.68 -6.78 1.01
C GLU A 28 4.26 -5.45 1.65
N GLY A 29 3.09 -5.44 2.28
CA GLY A 29 2.55 -4.25 2.95
C GLY A 29 1.90 -3.20 2.08
N GLN A 30 1.73 -3.47 0.78
CA GLN A 30 1.00 -2.62 -0.13
C GLN A 30 -0.16 -3.37 -0.77
N LEU A 31 -1.36 -2.80 -0.67
CA LEU A 31 -2.44 -3.20 -1.56
C LEU A 31 -2.17 -2.61 -2.94
N ASP A 32 -2.23 -3.44 -3.98
CA ASP A 32 -2.13 -2.99 -5.37
C ASP A 32 -3.16 -1.88 -5.67
N SER A 33 -2.71 -0.79 -6.32
CA SER A 33 -3.53 0.39 -6.55
C SER A 33 -4.73 0.11 -7.46
N ALA A 34 -4.60 -0.81 -8.43
CA ALA A 34 -5.70 -1.23 -9.29
C ALA A 34 -6.71 -2.09 -8.55
N ILE A 35 -6.26 -2.94 -7.62
CA ILE A 35 -7.16 -3.69 -6.73
C ILE A 35 -7.89 -2.75 -5.78
N LEU A 36 -7.21 -1.77 -5.18
CA LEU A 36 -7.86 -0.74 -4.35
C LEU A 36 -8.89 0.04 -5.17
N ALA A 37 -8.55 0.43 -6.41
CA ALA A 37 -9.46 1.10 -7.32
C ALA A 37 -10.73 0.28 -7.59
N ALA A 38 -10.58 -1.01 -7.89
CA ALA A 38 -11.72 -1.91 -8.06
C ALA A 38 -12.57 -2.05 -6.77
N LEU A 39 -11.93 -2.09 -5.59
CA LEU A 39 -12.64 -2.16 -4.30
C LEU A 39 -13.48 -0.91 -4.04
N THR A 40 -13.07 0.27 -4.54
CA THR A 40 -13.83 1.51 -4.31
C THR A 40 -15.27 1.43 -4.80
N GLU A 41 -15.56 0.66 -5.85
CA GLU A 41 -16.92 0.44 -6.34
C GLU A 41 -17.84 -0.22 -5.31
N HIS A 42 -17.29 -1.13 -4.49
CA HIS A 42 -18.03 -1.83 -3.44
C HIS A 42 -18.07 -1.02 -2.15
N LEU A 43 -16.94 -0.47 -1.73
CA LEU A 43 -16.82 0.37 -0.55
C LEU A 43 -17.74 1.60 -0.64
N GLY A 44 -17.84 2.22 -1.83
CA GLY A 44 -18.68 3.39 -2.06
C GLY A 44 -20.18 3.11 -1.96
N ARG A 45 -20.62 1.89 -2.29
CA ARG A 45 -22.02 1.48 -2.11
C ARG A 45 -22.35 1.17 -0.64
N ALA A 46 -21.33 0.86 0.15
CA ALA A 46 -21.47 0.44 1.54
C ALA A 46 -21.42 1.59 2.55
N THR A 47 -21.03 2.80 2.14
CA THR A 47 -20.93 3.99 3.00
C THR A 47 -21.86 5.12 2.57
N THR A 48 -22.21 5.94 3.55
CA THR A 48 -22.90 7.22 3.39
C THR A 48 -21.94 8.41 3.36
N THR A 49 -20.65 8.20 3.63
CA THR A 49 -19.60 9.22 3.71
C THR A 49 -18.43 8.93 2.76
N PRO A 50 -18.65 8.79 1.43
CA PRO A 50 -17.57 8.45 0.49
C PRO A 50 -16.51 9.56 0.36
N ASP A 51 -16.83 10.80 0.72
CA ASP A 51 -15.90 11.92 0.67
C ASP A 51 -15.15 12.16 2.00
N ASP A 52 -15.43 11.35 3.03
CA ASP A 52 -14.85 11.48 4.36
C ASP A 52 -14.32 10.12 4.83
N LEU A 53 -13.08 9.85 4.41
CA LEU A 53 -12.33 8.66 4.77
C LEU A 53 -11.11 9.06 5.58
N VAL A 54 -10.69 8.16 6.47
CA VAL A 54 -9.39 8.24 7.12
C VAL A 54 -8.50 7.13 6.59
N ALA A 55 -7.34 7.53 6.08
CA ALA A 55 -6.29 6.65 5.64
C ALA A 55 -5.14 6.66 6.65
N ALA A 56 -4.55 5.50 6.90
CA ALA A 56 -3.36 5.34 7.73
C ALA A 56 -2.22 4.76 6.90
N VAL A 57 -1.08 5.45 6.87
CA VAL A 57 0.16 4.98 6.22
C VAL A 57 1.25 4.81 7.26
N TRP A 58 1.91 3.66 7.23
CA TRP A 58 2.93 3.31 8.22
C TRP A 58 4.11 4.28 8.15
N ASN A 59 4.56 4.78 9.31
CA ASN A 59 5.68 5.71 9.36
C ASN A 59 7.06 5.03 9.24
N GLY A 60 7.12 3.72 9.01
CA GLY A 60 8.40 3.00 8.85
C GLY A 60 9.03 3.11 7.48
N TRP A 61 8.32 3.66 6.48
CA TRP A 61 8.85 3.86 5.13
C TRP A 61 9.97 4.92 5.15
N GLY A 62 11.18 4.53 4.73
CA GLY A 62 12.39 5.34 4.89
C GLY A 62 12.39 6.65 4.07
N ASP A 63 11.64 6.69 2.97
CA ASP A 63 11.43 7.86 2.12
C ASP A 63 10.43 8.88 2.70
N LEU A 64 9.47 8.44 3.51
CA LEU A 64 8.54 9.33 4.22
C LEU A 64 9.20 10.10 5.37
N ASN A 65 10.32 9.61 5.90
CA ASN A 65 11.04 10.21 7.03
C ASN A 65 12.22 11.10 6.61
N GLY A 66 12.37 11.41 5.31
CA GLY A 66 13.49 12.21 4.80
C GLY A 66 14.85 11.50 4.87
N GLY A 67 14.86 10.17 5.03
CA GLY A 67 16.07 9.35 5.18
C GLY A 67 16.66 8.83 3.87
N SER A 68 16.00 9.02 2.73
CA SER A 68 16.42 8.43 1.46
C SER A 68 17.54 9.23 0.79
N ALA A 69 18.79 8.78 0.98
CA ALA A 69 19.96 9.37 0.34
C ALA A 69 20.15 8.78 -1.07
N SER A 70 19.51 9.34 -2.10
CA SER A 70 19.92 9.04 -3.49
C SER A 70 21.01 10.01 -3.95
N GLY A 71 22.16 9.46 -4.39
CA GLY A 71 23.25 10.23 -4.97
C GLY A 71 23.21 10.19 -6.51
N SER A 72 23.29 11.36 -7.14
CA SER A 72 23.54 11.46 -8.58
C SER A 72 25.04 11.53 -8.82
N PHE A 73 25.57 10.64 -9.66
CA PHE A 73 26.99 10.62 -10.02
C PHE A 73 27.17 11.03 -11.48
N VAL A 74 28.09 11.96 -11.73
CA VAL A 74 28.53 12.32 -13.08
C VAL A 74 29.86 11.65 -13.35
N VAL A 75 30.00 11.00 -14.50
CA VAL A 75 31.26 10.42 -14.95
C VAL A 75 32.07 11.50 -15.66
N GLY A 76 33.22 11.88 -15.08
CA GLY A 76 34.08 12.96 -15.59
C GLY A 76 33.81 14.31 -14.93
N GLU A 77 34.42 15.39 -15.46
CA GLU A 77 34.14 16.75 -14.98
C GLU A 77 32.77 17.21 -15.49
N PRO A 78 31.84 17.62 -14.59
CA PRO A 78 30.51 18.07 -14.99
C PRO A 78 30.58 19.44 -15.67
N SER A 79 29.81 19.61 -16.75
CA SER A 79 29.60 20.90 -17.38
C SER A 79 28.79 21.84 -16.48
N GLU A 80 28.84 23.14 -16.74
CA GLU A 80 28.02 24.13 -16.02
C GLU A 80 26.50 23.90 -16.16
N GLU A 81 26.08 23.31 -17.28
CA GLU A 81 24.68 22.94 -17.50
C GLU A 81 24.29 21.74 -16.64
N GLN A 82 25.14 20.72 -16.56
CA GLN A 82 24.94 19.55 -15.70
C GLN A 82 24.90 19.95 -14.22
N LEU A 83 25.80 20.84 -13.78
CA LEU A 83 25.78 21.38 -12.41
C LEU A 83 24.49 22.13 -12.10
N ARG A 84 24.00 22.97 -13.03
CA ARG A 84 22.71 23.67 -12.87
C ARG A 84 21.53 22.70 -12.78
N GLN A 85 21.48 21.68 -13.64
CA GLN A 85 20.43 20.66 -13.60
C GLN A 85 20.43 19.87 -12.29
N LEU A 86 21.62 19.52 -11.78
CA LEU A 86 21.77 18.85 -10.48
C LEU A 86 21.30 19.74 -9.32
N GLN A 87 21.63 21.03 -9.35
CA GLN A 87 21.17 22.01 -8.35
C GLN A 87 19.65 22.17 -8.38
N GLU A 88 19.05 22.34 -9.56
CA GLU A 88 17.60 22.47 -9.71
C GLU A 88 16.87 21.19 -9.26
N HIS A 89 17.40 20.01 -9.62
CA HIS A 89 16.84 18.74 -9.17
C HIS A 89 16.94 18.57 -7.64
N ALA A 90 18.07 18.95 -7.04
CA ALA A 90 18.26 18.93 -5.60
C ALA A 90 17.32 19.90 -4.87
N GLU A 91 17.11 21.11 -5.42
CA GLU A 91 16.18 22.08 -4.87
C GLU A 91 14.73 21.58 -4.95
N ARG A 92 14.29 21.04 -6.10
CA ARG A 92 12.96 20.43 -6.25
C ARG A 92 12.75 19.28 -5.26
N ARG A 93 13.75 18.40 -5.10
CA ARG A 93 13.69 17.32 -4.12
C ARG A 93 13.51 17.87 -2.71
N ARG A 94 14.35 18.83 -2.29
CA ARG A 94 14.29 19.43 -0.95
C ARG A 94 12.91 20.05 -0.67
N LEU A 95 12.35 20.76 -1.66
CA LEU A 95 11.00 21.34 -1.53
C LEU A 95 9.93 20.26 -1.40
N ARG A 96 10.04 19.18 -2.19
CA ARG A 96 9.13 18.03 -2.08
C ARG A 96 9.22 17.35 -0.71
N GLU A 97 10.43 17.07 -0.23
CA GLU A 97 10.66 16.47 1.10
C GLU A 97 10.08 17.33 2.23
N ALA A 98 10.26 18.65 2.16
CA ALA A 98 9.68 19.57 3.14
C ALA A 98 8.15 19.58 3.10
N ALA A 99 7.54 19.50 1.91
CA ALA A 99 6.08 19.43 1.76
C ALA A 99 5.52 18.10 2.31
N VAL A 100 6.17 16.98 2.03
CA VAL A 100 5.80 15.67 2.58
C VAL A 100 5.88 15.68 4.11
N ALA A 101 6.98 16.19 4.67
CA ALA A 101 7.16 16.27 6.12
C ALA A 101 6.14 17.17 6.80
N ASP A 102 5.77 18.29 6.18
CA ASP A 102 4.71 19.19 6.68
C ASP A 102 3.33 18.50 6.64
N ALA A 103 3.00 17.86 5.53
CA ALA A 103 1.72 17.17 5.34
C ALA A 103 1.55 15.95 6.26
N LEU A 104 2.65 15.23 6.55
CA LEU A 104 2.66 14.09 7.49
C LEU A 104 2.84 14.50 8.96
N GLY A 105 3.03 15.80 9.25
CA GLY A 105 3.15 16.33 10.61
C GLY A 105 1.84 16.34 11.42
N GLY A 106 0.77 15.75 10.88
CA GLY A 106 -0.55 15.62 11.48
C GLY A 106 -0.64 14.56 12.59
N PRO A 107 -1.87 14.12 12.93
CA PRO A 107 -2.09 13.11 13.96
C PRO A 107 -1.54 11.73 13.55
N THR A 108 -1.08 10.98 14.55
CA THR A 108 -0.65 9.59 14.37
C THR A 108 -1.59 8.61 15.05
N PHE A 109 -1.58 7.37 14.58
CA PHE A 109 -2.34 6.24 15.12
C PHE A 109 -1.38 5.13 15.53
N GLU A 110 -1.43 4.73 16.80
CA GLU A 110 -0.67 3.60 17.32
C GLU A 110 -1.45 2.30 17.14
N TRP A 111 -0.80 1.31 16.53
CA TRP A 111 -1.21 -0.09 16.46
C TRP A 111 -0.12 -0.95 17.11
N PRO A 112 -0.38 -2.16 17.62
CA PRO A 112 0.65 -2.97 18.27
C PRO A 112 1.94 -3.08 17.44
N GLY A 113 3.02 -2.44 17.92
CA GLY A 113 4.33 -2.44 17.28
C GLY A 113 4.50 -1.47 16.09
N ARG A 114 3.50 -0.65 15.76
CA ARG A 114 3.51 0.26 14.60
C ARG A 114 2.87 1.60 14.90
N GLU A 115 3.34 2.62 14.21
CA GLU A 115 2.74 3.95 14.22
C GLU A 115 2.45 4.38 12.78
N PHE A 116 1.31 5.01 12.57
CA PHE A 116 0.83 5.41 11.26
C PHE A 116 0.57 6.91 11.23
N HIS A 117 0.89 7.57 10.13
CA HIS A 117 0.38 8.89 9.82
C HIS A 117 -1.07 8.78 9.38
N LEU A 118 -1.94 9.60 9.96
CA LEU A 118 -3.34 9.69 9.55
C LEU A 118 -3.54 10.81 8.54
N MET A 119 -4.32 10.53 7.50
CA MET A 119 -4.65 11.45 6.44
C MET A 119 -6.15 11.40 6.16
N SER A 120 -6.73 12.55 5.84
CA SER A 120 -8.07 12.59 5.24
C SER A 120 -7.98 12.23 3.77
N ALA A 121 -8.93 11.43 3.30
CA ALA A 121 -9.04 11.04 1.91
C ALA A 121 -10.50 11.02 1.46
N SER A 122 -10.72 10.97 0.16
CA SER A 122 -12.01 10.66 -0.43
C SER A 122 -11.90 9.37 -1.23
N LEU A 123 -13.01 8.67 -1.39
CA LEU A 123 -13.06 7.45 -2.17
C LEU A 123 -12.68 7.71 -3.64
N ALA A 124 -13.01 8.89 -4.15
CA ALA A 124 -12.67 9.32 -5.51
C ALA A 124 -11.16 9.40 -5.76
N LEU A 125 -10.35 9.66 -4.73
CA LEU A 125 -8.89 9.64 -4.85
C LEU A 125 -8.40 8.27 -5.32
N PHE A 126 -8.98 7.20 -4.80
CA PHE A 126 -8.51 5.84 -5.05
C PHE A 126 -9.19 5.17 -6.25
N ALA A 127 -10.15 5.81 -6.90
CA ALA A 127 -11.01 5.17 -7.90
C ALA A 127 -10.32 4.88 -9.25
N GLU A 128 -9.22 5.57 -9.55
CA GLU A 128 -8.45 5.36 -10.78
C GLU A 128 -7.25 4.45 -10.52
N PRO A 129 -6.98 3.41 -11.32
CA PRO A 129 -5.89 2.45 -11.07
C PRO A 129 -4.49 3.07 -10.96
N ASP A 130 -4.25 4.20 -11.62
CA ASP A 130 -2.99 4.95 -11.64
C ASP A 130 -2.96 6.12 -10.63
N TRP A 131 -3.88 6.15 -9.66
CA TRP A 131 -3.98 7.23 -8.68
C TRP A 131 -2.67 7.46 -7.91
N LEU A 132 -1.93 6.38 -7.61
CA LEU A 132 -0.71 6.46 -6.83
C LEU A 132 0.42 7.18 -7.58
N ASP A 133 0.45 7.04 -8.91
CA ASP A 133 1.42 7.68 -9.79
C ASP A 133 1.03 9.12 -10.14
N THR A 134 -0.27 9.42 -10.12
CA THR A 134 -0.82 10.70 -10.60
C THR A 134 -1.14 11.69 -9.48
N ALA A 135 -1.33 11.23 -8.24
CA ALA A 135 -1.61 12.08 -7.09
C ALA A 135 -0.47 13.06 -6.80
N SER A 136 -0.81 14.34 -6.61
CA SER A 136 0.14 15.32 -6.13
C SER A 136 0.40 15.12 -4.63
N VAL A 137 1.56 15.60 -4.15
CA VAL A 137 1.92 15.55 -2.72
C VAL A 137 0.91 16.30 -1.84
N ASP A 138 0.25 17.33 -2.38
CA ASP A 138 -0.77 18.09 -1.65
C ASP A 138 -2.06 17.28 -1.42
N VAL A 139 -2.32 16.27 -2.26
CA VAL A 139 -3.49 15.38 -2.17
C VAL A 139 -3.14 14.09 -1.44
N TRP A 140 -1.98 13.51 -1.78
CA TRP A 140 -1.47 12.29 -1.18
C TRP A 140 0.03 12.44 -0.89
N PRO A 141 0.42 12.83 0.33
CA PRO A 141 1.82 13.07 0.66
C PRO A 141 2.64 11.77 0.77
N ALA A 142 1.98 10.63 0.99
CA ALA A 142 2.58 9.30 1.00
C ALA A 142 2.71 8.70 -0.42
N ALA A 143 3.15 9.51 -1.38
CA ALA A 143 3.30 9.07 -2.77
C ALA A 143 4.21 7.84 -2.88
N GLY A 144 3.77 6.85 -3.68
CA GLY A 144 4.43 5.55 -3.80
C GLY A 144 4.02 4.52 -2.76
N HIS A 145 3.19 4.90 -1.77
CA HIS A 145 2.65 4.01 -0.74
C HIS A 145 1.12 4.03 -0.73
N THR A 146 0.48 2.86 -0.87
CA THR A 146 -0.96 2.73 -0.65
C THR A 146 -1.30 2.74 0.86
N PRO A 147 -2.53 3.09 1.27
CA PRO A 147 -2.90 3.05 2.67
C PRO A 147 -2.83 1.62 3.23
N GLN A 148 -2.18 1.46 4.38
CA GLN A 148 -2.21 0.21 5.13
C GLN A 148 -3.54 0.01 5.84
N MET A 149 -4.20 1.10 6.24
CA MET A 149 -5.57 1.04 6.74
C MET A 149 -6.41 2.15 6.13
N LEU A 150 -7.68 1.87 5.86
CA LEU A 150 -8.63 2.82 5.33
C LEU A 150 -10.02 2.53 5.92
N TRP A 151 -10.71 3.55 6.41
CA TRP A 151 -12.09 3.40 6.89
C TRP A 151 -12.92 4.64 6.58
N SER A 152 -14.22 4.45 6.47
CA SER A 152 -15.17 5.55 6.30
C SER A 152 -15.50 6.20 7.65
N GLU A 153 -15.81 7.49 7.64
CA GLU A 153 -16.21 8.23 8.86
C GLU A 153 -17.49 7.65 9.48
N ASP A 154 -18.42 7.11 8.68
CA ASP A 154 -19.61 6.43 9.20
C ASP A 154 -19.34 5.01 9.76
N HIS A 155 -18.08 4.58 9.78
CA HIS A 155 -17.60 3.28 10.27
C HIS A 155 -18.35 2.07 9.68
N SER A 156 -18.92 2.22 8.49
CA SER A 156 -19.65 1.15 7.81
C SER A 156 -18.74 0.06 7.26
N TRP A 157 -17.46 0.37 7.04
CA TRP A 157 -16.43 -0.57 6.65
C TRP A 157 -15.03 -0.13 7.07
N VAL A 158 -14.11 -1.09 7.10
CA VAL A 158 -12.66 -0.89 7.25
C VAL A 158 -11.92 -1.85 6.34
N LEU A 159 -10.83 -1.36 5.76
CA LEU A 159 -9.86 -2.11 4.99
C LEU A 159 -8.53 -2.06 5.76
N ALA A 160 -7.86 -3.21 5.87
CA ALA A 160 -6.53 -3.31 6.47
C ALA A 160 -5.64 -4.25 5.64
N THR A 161 -4.50 -3.73 5.19
CA THR A 161 -3.36 -4.48 4.69
C THR A 161 -2.20 -4.24 5.65
N GLU A 162 -1.53 -5.31 6.05
CA GLU A 162 -0.47 -5.27 7.04
C GLU A 162 0.83 -5.74 6.37
N ILE A 163 1.98 -5.22 6.80
CA ILE A 163 3.22 -5.47 6.07
C ILE A 163 3.71 -6.92 6.17
N ASP A 164 3.27 -7.66 7.19
CA ASP A 164 3.56 -9.07 7.37
C ASP A 164 2.41 -9.96 6.84
N TRP A 165 1.35 -9.38 6.25
CA TRP A 165 0.24 -10.12 5.62
C TRP A 165 0.39 -10.13 4.10
N ASP A 166 0.07 -11.26 3.50
CA ASP A 166 -0.04 -11.40 2.04
C ASP A 166 -1.48 -11.24 1.54
N PHE A 167 -2.36 -10.74 2.41
CA PHE A 167 -3.78 -10.51 2.14
C PHE A 167 -4.24 -9.18 2.72
N THR A 168 -5.39 -8.73 2.23
CA THR A 168 -6.09 -7.56 2.75
C THR A 168 -7.40 -8.01 3.38
N ILE A 169 -7.67 -7.53 4.59
CA ILE A 169 -8.96 -7.72 5.25
C ILE A 169 -9.88 -6.57 4.85
N VAL A 170 -11.07 -6.91 4.37
CA VAL A 170 -12.19 -5.97 4.20
C VAL A 170 -13.28 -6.41 5.15
N ALA A 171 -13.65 -5.54 6.08
CA ALA A 171 -14.73 -5.77 7.03
C ALA A 171 -15.84 -4.73 6.83
N GLY A 172 -17.09 -5.16 6.95
CA GLY A 172 -18.26 -4.30 6.84
C GLY A 172 -19.56 -5.10 6.80
N SER A 173 -20.59 -4.55 6.18
CA SER A 173 -21.88 -5.24 6.05
C SER A 173 -21.79 -6.53 5.22
N HIS A 174 -22.72 -7.48 5.43
CA HIS A 174 -22.82 -8.68 4.59
C HIS A 174 -22.96 -8.34 3.09
N GLY A 175 -23.71 -7.28 2.74
CA GLY A 175 -23.84 -6.86 1.34
C GLY A 175 -22.53 -6.38 0.71
N LEU A 176 -21.63 -5.77 1.49
CA LEU A 176 -20.28 -5.44 1.04
C LEU A 176 -19.47 -6.72 0.84
N ILE A 177 -19.48 -7.62 1.83
CA ILE A 177 -18.73 -8.88 1.80
C ILE A 177 -19.16 -9.74 0.61
N ASP A 178 -20.47 -9.95 0.42
CA ASP A 178 -21.03 -10.70 -0.70
C ASP A 178 -20.63 -10.08 -2.04
N GLY A 179 -20.68 -8.74 -2.16
CA GLY A 179 -20.26 -8.02 -3.36
C GLY A 179 -18.79 -8.24 -3.72
N VAL A 180 -17.90 -8.28 -2.72
CA VAL A 180 -16.47 -8.57 -2.92
C VAL A 180 -16.25 -10.04 -3.30
N LEU A 181 -16.94 -10.98 -2.64
CA LEU A 181 -16.82 -12.42 -2.93
C LEU A 181 -17.35 -12.80 -4.33
N GLU A 182 -18.36 -12.10 -4.82
CA GLU A 182 -18.95 -12.34 -6.14
C GLU A 182 -18.18 -11.68 -7.29
N ASP A 183 -17.28 -10.74 -7.00
CA ASP A 183 -16.53 -9.99 -8.01
C ASP A 183 -15.29 -10.78 -8.47
N PRO A 184 -15.23 -11.21 -9.75
CA PRO A 184 -14.14 -12.05 -10.25
C PRO A 184 -12.78 -11.32 -10.35
N ARG A 185 -12.73 -10.01 -10.07
CA ARG A 185 -11.47 -9.26 -9.97
C ARG A 185 -10.69 -9.59 -8.70
N PHE A 186 -11.32 -10.18 -7.69
CA PHE A 186 -10.69 -10.48 -6.41
C PHE A 186 -10.58 -11.99 -6.19
N GLU A 187 -9.42 -12.42 -5.68
CA GLU A 187 -9.28 -13.71 -5.02
C GLU A 187 -9.67 -13.52 -3.55
N ALA A 188 -10.96 -13.72 -3.24
CA ALA A 188 -11.52 -13.43 -1.92
C ALA A 188 -12.08 -14.69 -1.25
N PHE A 189 -11.90 -14.76 0.07
CA PHE A 189 -12.45 -15.81 0.92
C PHE A 189 -13.05 -15.20 2.19
N ALA A 190 -14.22 -15.69 2.61
CA ALA A 190 -14.88 -15.23 3.83
C ALA A 190 -14.23 -15.88 5.06
N ILE A 191 -13.81 -15.05 6.01
CA ILE A 191 -13.23 -15.50 7.28
C ILE A 191 -14.16 -15.20 8.45
N ALA A 192 -14.08 -16.01 9.49
CA ALA A 192 -14.68 -15.75 10.79
C ALA A 192 -13.71 -14.97 11.70
N ASP A 193 -14.25 -14.32 12.73
CA ASP A 193 -13.48 -13.60 13.76
C ASP A 193 -12.51 -14.48 14.57
N SER A 194 -12.74 -15.80 14.54
CA SER A 194 -11.98 -16.82 15.25
C SER A 194 -10.97 -17.55 14.38
N ASP A 195 -10.88 -17.20 13.10
CA ASP A 195 -9.88 -17.78 12.21
C ASP A 195 -8.47 -17.31 12.60
N ASP A 196 -7.52 -18.25 12.63
CA ASP A 196 -6.12 -17.96 12.92
C ASP A 196 -5.44 -17.49 11.63
N LEU A 197 -5.28 -16.17 11.52
CA LEU A 197 -4.64 -15.52 10.37
C LEU A 197 -3.11 -15.42 10.50
N THR A 198 -2.52 -16.02 11.54
CA THR A 198 -1.06 -16.02 11.69
C THR A 198 -0.40 -16.91 10.65
N TRP A 199 0.88 -16.66 10.38
CA TRP A 199 1.68 -17.55 9.52
C TRP A 199 1.68 -19.01 9.99
N SER A 200 1.40 -19.27 11.28
CA SER A 200 1.30 -20.60 11.89
C SER A 200 -0.09 -21.23 11.89
N GLY A 201 -1.13 -20.51 11.44
CA GLY A 201 -2.53 -20.97 11.48
C GLY A 201 -2.85 -22.14 10.55
N ASP A 202 -1.93 -22.51 9.66
CA ASP A 202 -2.12 -23.65 8.75
C ASP A 202 -2.00 -25.00 9.49
N ALA A 203 -3.17 -25.55 9.83
CA ALA A 203 -3.29 -26.91 10.36
C ALA A 203 -3.34 -28.00 9.26
N VAL A 204 -3.62 -27.64 8.01
CA VAL A 204 -3.86 -28.57 6.89
C VAL A 204 -2.54 -29.00 6.24
N ASN A 205 -1.65 -28.05 5.94
CA ASN A 205 -0.29 -28.34 5.45
C ASN A 205 0.72 -28.34 6.61
N SER A 206 0.32 -28.90 7.75
CA SER A 206 1.24 -29.20 8.84
C SER A 206 2.22 -30.26 8.35
N GLY A 207 3.34 -29.79 7.77
CA GLY A 207 4.40 -30.64 7.26
C GLY A 207 4.74 -31.69 8.32
N GLY A 208 4.55 -32.96 7.97
CA GLY A 208 4.82 -34.07 8.86
C GLY A 208 6.23 -33.94 9.41
N GLN A 209 6.35 -33.66 10.70
CA GLN A 209 7.59 -33.91 11.42
C GLN A 209 7.74 -35.42 11.51
N ALA A 210 8.66 -35.97 10.71
CA ALA A 210 9.23 -37.29 10.87
C ALA A 210 10.72 -37.14 11.18
#